data_AF-A0A5C5TR83-F1
#
_entry.id   AF-A0A5C5TR83-F1
#
_cell.length_a   1.000
_cell.length_b   1.000
_cell.length_c   1.000
_cell.angle_alpha   90.00
_cell.angle_beta   90.00
_cell.angle_gamma   90.00
#
_symmetry.space_group_name_H-M   'P 1'
#
loop_
_entity.id
_entity.type
_entity.pdbx_description
1 polymer ?
#
loop_
_entity_poly.entity_id
_entity_poly.type
_entity_poly.pdbx_seq_one_letter_code
_entity_poly.pdbx_strand_id
1 'polypeptide(L)'
;MRFASVLAAAALAVLSPPALAQNASYTWTGFGKSGGVGGSSNCPGYKMKIDVTVTGTDIKGLFQQEGRPQRHFEATADATGVFRTKAKVDGGSMDVKGTINATTATVLLDGYCKFDAKLKKI
;
A
#
# COMPACT_ATOMS: atom_id res chain seq x y z
N MET A 1 -42.36 -6.30 54.80
CA MET A 1 -40.95 -6.76 54.82
C MET A 1 -40.80 -7.96 53.90
N ARG A 2 -40.11 -7.81 52.77
CA ARG A 2 -39.15 -8.78 52.19
C ARG A 2 -38.57 -8.21 50.89
N PHE A 3 -37.39 -7.63 51.08
CA PHE A 3 -36.18 -7.51 50.27
C PHE A 3 -36.22 -7.64 48.73
N ALA A 4 -35.53 -6.66 48.14
CA ALA A 4 -35.12 -6.50 46.75
C ALA A 4 -34.12 -7.55 46.24
N SER A 5 -34.01 -7.67 44.91
CA SER A 5 -32.84 -8.15 44.11
C SER A 5 -33.18 -7.85 42.64
N VAL A 6 -32.80 -6.70 42.06
CA VAL A 6 -31.49 -6.30 41.50
C VAL A 6 -31.06 -7.18 40.32
N LEU A 7 -31.04 -6.63 39.09
CA LEU A 7 -29.83 -6.34 38.27
C LEU A 7 -30.18 -6.17 36.78
N ALA A 8 -29.72 -5.04 36.25
CA ALA A 8 -29.79 -4.64 34.86
C ALA A 8 -28.93 -5.53 33.95
N ALA A 9 -29.44 -5.82 32.76
CA ALA A 9 -28.64 -6.29 31.64
C ALA A 9 -29.21 -5.72 30.34
N ALA A 10 -28.54 -4.71 29.77
CA ALA A 10 -28.76 -4.31 28.39
C ALA A 10 -27.47 -3.73 27.81
N ALA A 11 -26.69 -4.65 27.23
CA ALA A 11 -25.85 -4.50 26.05
C ALA A 11 -24.98 -3.23 25.92
N LEU A 12 -23.68 -3.40 26.22
CA LEU A 12 -22.61 -2.64 25.57
C LEU A 12 -22.63 -2.96 24.06
N ALA A 13 -23.34 -2.15 23.28
CA ALA A 13 -23.14 -2.09 21.85
C ALA A 13 -21.84 -1.30 21.59
N VAL A 14 -20.70 -2.00 21.61
CA VAL A 14 -19.46 -1.47 21.06
C VAL A 14 -19.58 -1.51 19.54
N LEU A 15 -20.29 -0.54 18.98
CA LEU A 15 -20.23 -0.22 17.55
C LEU A 15 -18.89 0.46 17.29
N SER A 16 -17.82 -0.34 17.16
CA SER A 16 -16.63 0.12 16.46
C SER A 16 -16.99 0.16 14.97
N PRO A 17 -17.03 1.33 14.32
CA PRO A 17 -17.16 1.38 12.86
C PRO A 17 -15.97 0.64 12.24
N PRO A 18 -16.14 0.02 11.05
CA PRO A 18 -15.03 -0.61 10.37
C PRO A 18 -13.99 0.46 10.06
N ALA A 19 -12.74 0.17 10.39
CA ALA A 19 -11.61 1.07 10.17
C ALA A 19 -11.41 1.34 8.67
N LEU A 20 -12.04 2.41 8.14
CA LEU A 20 -11.81 2.94 6.78
C LEU A 20 -11.50 4.45 6.79
N ALA A 21 -10.94 4.95 7.89
CA ALA A 21 -10.48 6.34 8.01
C ALA A 21 -8.94 6.42 8.15
N GLN A 22 -8.21 5.41 7.68
CA GLN A 22 -6.75 5.42 7.79
C GLN A 22 -6.17 6.40 6.78
N ASN A 23 -5.70 7.54 7.28
CA ASN A 23 -4.79 8.42 6.56
C ASN A 23 -3.37 8.08 6.97
N ALA A 24 -2.55 7.65 6.02
CA ALA A 24 -1.17 7.28 6.31
C ALA A 24 -0.29 7.53 5.09
N SER A 25 0.92 8.02 5.35
CA SER A 25 1.96 8.16 4.34
C SER A 25 3.06 7.16 4.60
N TYR A 26 3.65 6.64 3.54
CA TYR A 26 4.70 5.65 3.58
C TYR A 26 5.77 5.98 2.56
N THR A 27 7.00 5.58 2.84
CA THR A 27 8.12 5.74 1.92
C THR A 27 9.01 4.49 1.89
N TRP A 28 9.68 4.28 0.77
CA TRP A 28 10.73 3.29 0.60
C TRP A 28 11.77 3.82 -0.38
N THR A 29 13.02 3.42 -0.18
CA THR A 29 14.09 3.65 -1.16
C THR A 29 14.96 2.40 -1.23
N GLY A 30 15.29 1.96 -2.45
CA GLY A 30 16.15 0.81 -2.66
C GLY A 30 16.42 0.52 -4.12
N PHE A 31 17.02 -0.64 -4.37
CA PHE A 31 17.46 -1.05 -5.71
C PHE A 31 16.50 -2.04 -6.35
N GLY A 32 16.45 -2.02 -7.68
CA GLY A 32 15.71 -3.00 -8.47
C GLY A 32 16.31 -4.39 -8.36
N LYS A 33 15.47 -5.41 -8.53
CA LYS A 33 15.88 -6.80 -8.67
C LYS A 33 15.70 -7.21 -10.13
N SER A 34 16.59 -8.07 -10.60
CA SER A 34 16.43 -8.76 -11.89
C SER A 34 15.21 -9.69 -11.85
N GLY A 35 14.68 -10.07 -13.02
CA GLY A 35 13.53 -10.98 -13.11
C GLY A 35 12.17 -10.32 -12.92
N GLY A 36 12.03 -9.04 -13.31
CA GLY A 36 10.70 -8.50 -13.66
C GLY A 36 10.18 -9.11 -14.97
N VAL A 37 8.95 -8.79 -15.35
CA VAL A 37 8.31 -9.27 -16.60
C VAL A 37 9.18 -9.02 -17.86
N GLY A 38 10.03 -7.98 -17.85
CA GLY A 38 10.97 -7.70 -18.96
C GLY A 38 12.33 -8.42 -18.91
N GLY A 39 12.64 -9.19 -17.86
CA GLY A 39 13.83 -10.04 -17.78
C GLY A 39 15.19 -9.34 -17.70
N SER A 40 15.23 -8.03 -17.41
CA SER A 40 16.46 -7.24 -17.42
C SER A 40 17.45 -7.65 -16.32
N SER A 41 18.74 -7.70 -16.68
CA SER A 41 19.87 -7.90 -15.77
C SER A 41 20.42 -6.60 -15.16
N ASN A 42 20.06 -5.42 -15.70
CA ASN A 42 20.59 -4.12 -15.25
C ASN A 42 19.88 -3.55 -14.02
N CYS A 43 18.81 -4.20 -13.56
CA CYS A 43 17.95 -3.72 -12.48
C CYS A 43 18.65 -3.46 -11.13
N PRO A 44 19.67 -4.23 -10.71
CA PRO A 44 20.39 -3.97 -9.47
C PRO A 44 21.09 -2.61 -9.41
N GLY A 45 21.39 -2.00 -10.57
CA GLY A 45 21.96 -0.64 -10.63
C GLY A 45 20.91 0.48 -10.56
N TYR A 46 19.62 0.16 -10.61
CA TYR A 46 18.56 1.17 -10.63
C TYR A 46 18.04 1.42 -9.22
N LYS A 47 18.32 2.62 -8.71
CA LYS A 47 17.78 3.10 -7.45
C LYS A 47 16.42 3.75 -7.66
N MET A 48 15.48 3.43 -6.78
CA MET A 48 14.10 3.87 -6.81
C MET A 48 13.67 4.39 -5.44
N LYS A 49 12.96 5.50 -5.42
CA LYS A 49 12.17 5.97 -4.27
C LYS A 49 10.68 5.76 -4.57
N ILE A 50 9.93 5.28 -3.57
CA ILE A 50 8.48 5.09 -3.66
C ILE A 50 7.85 5.79 -2.45
N ASP A 51 6.93 6.69 -2.72
CA ASP A 51 6.09 7.35 -1.72
C ASP A 51 4.64 6.94 -1.95
N VAL A 52 3.91 6.61 -0.87
CA VAL A 52 2.52 6.18 -0.94
C VAL A 52 1.70 6.91 0.10
N THR A 53 0.59 7.49 -0.31
CA THR A 53 -0.41 8.09 0.56
C THR A 53 -1.69 7.28 0.48
N VAL A 54 -2.23 6.93 1.65
CA VAL A 54 -3.52 6.26 1.80
C VAL A 54 -4.51 7.23 2.40
N THR A 55 -5.71 7.28 1.84
CA THR A 55 -6.85 8.05 2.36
C THR A 55 -8.08 7.17 2.32
N GLY A 56 -8.43 6.58 3.47
CA GLY A 56 -9.45 5.55 3.52
C GLY A 56 -9.02 4.32 2.72
N THR A 57 -9.75 4.00 1.65
CA THR A 57 -9.40 2.92 0.70
C THR A 57 -8.56 3.41 -0.48
N ASP A 58 -8.46 4.72 -0.69
CA ASP A 58 -7.76 5.26 -1.86
C ASP A 58 -6.25 5.28 -1.62
N ILE A 59 -5.52 4.84 -2.62
CA ILE A 59 -4.06 4.76 -2.61
C ILE A 59 -3.53 5.60 -3.75
N LYS A 60 -2.70 6.58 -3.41
CA LYS A 60 -1.92 7.36 -4.36
C LYS A 60 -0.45 7.06 -4.16
N GLY A 61 0.18 6.60 -5.22
CA GLY A 61 1.58 6.25 -5.22
C GLY A 61 2.38 7.12 -6.19
N LEU A 62 3.62 7.37 -5.80
CA LEU A 62 4.60 8.13 -6.53
C LEU A 62 5.89 7.32 -6.51
N PHE A 63 6.49 7.09 -7.67
CA PHE A 63 7.80 6.45 -7.74
C PHE A 63 8.75 7.22 -8.66
N GLN A 64 10.00 7.32 -8.22
CA GLN A 64 11.05 8.05 -8.90
C GLN A 64 12.31 7.18 -8.96
N GLN A 65 12.67 6.80 -10.18
CA GLN A 65 13.97 6.19 -10.43
C GLN A 65 15.01 7.31 -10.59
N GLU A 66 16.20 7.11 -10.05
CA GLU A 66 17.30 8.07 -10.18
C GLU A 66 17.61 8.36 -11.66
N GLY A 67 17.69 9.64 -12.02
CA GLY A 67 17.90 10.08 -13.40
C GLY A 67 16.72 9.85 -14.36
N ARG A 68 15.52 9.55 -13.85
CA ARG A 68 14.29 9.42 -14.66
C ARG A 68 13.18 10.33 -14.12
N PRO A 69 12.18 10.69 -14.97
CA PRO A 69 11.00 11.39 -14.51
C PRO A 69 10.24 10.62 -13.43
N GLN A 70 9.59 11.36 -12.55
CA GLN A 70 8.66 10.83 -11.57
C GLN A 70 7.41 10.27 -12.25
N ARG A 71 6.84 9.21 -11.67
CA ARG A 71 5.63 8.56 -12.17
C ARG A 71 4.66 8.29 -11.02
N HIS A 72 3.40 8.13 -11.39
CA HIS A 72 2.31 8.00 -10.43
C HIS A 72 1.48 6.76 -10.70
N PHE A 73 0.83 6.27 -9.66
CA PHE A 73 -0.24 5.29 -9.76
C PHE A 73 -1.34 5.62 -8.78
N GLU A 74 -2.55 5.26 -9.14
CA GLU A 74 -3.71 5.34 -8.26
C GLU A 74 -4.38 3.97 -8.21
N ALA A 75 -4.86 3.60 -7.04
CA ALA A 75 -5.56 2.36 -6.79
C ALA A 75 -6.56 2.52 -5.66
N THR A 76 -7.47 1.56 -5.54
CA THR A 76 -8.35 1.40 -4.37
C THR A 76 -8.06 0.06 -3.75
N ALA A 77 -7.82 0.04 -2.43
CA ALA A 77 -7.65 -1.17 -1.67
C ALA A 77 -8.99 -1.86 -1.38
N ASP A 78 -8.98 -3.18 -1.35
CA ASP A 78 -10.10 -3.96 -0.84
C ASP A 78 -10.17 -3.92 0.70
N ALA A 79 -11.17 -4.59 1.28
CA ALA A 79 -11.38 -4.64 2.72
C ALA A 79 -10.21 -5.27 3.51
N THR A 80 -9.30 -6.00 2.84
CA THR A 80 -8.10 -6.60 3.44
C THR A 80 -6.85 -5.73 3.27
N GLY A 81 -6.98 -4.59 2.58
CA GLY A 81 -5.88 -3.68 2.28
C GLY A 81 -5.11 -4.06 1.01
N VAL A 82 -5.55 -5.05 0.24
CA VAL A 82 -4.88 -5.48 -0.99
C VAL A 82 -5.32 -4.62 -2.16
N PHE A 83 -4.39 -4.26 -3.04
CA PHE A 83 -4.69 -3.48 -4.24
C PHE A 83 -3.85 -3.93 -5.44
N ARG A 84 -4.40 -3.69 -6.63
CA ARG A 84 -3.73 -3.92 -7.91
C ARG A 84 -4.13 -2.83 -8.90
N THR A 85 -3.16 -2.30 -9.63
CA THR A 85 -3.37 -1.29 -10.66
C THR A 85 -2.27 -1.38 -11.71
N LYS A 86 -2.33 -0.51 -12.72
CA LYS A 86 -1.25 -0.31 -13.69
C LYS A 86 -0.77 1.14 -13.60
N ALA A 87 0.55 1.31 -13.51
CA ALA A 87 1.16 2.64 -13.65
C ALA A 87 1.57 2.86 -15.10
N LYS A 88 1.34 4.07 -15.61
CA LYS A 88 1.82 4.46 -16.94
C LYS A 88 3.29 4.85 -16.85
N VAL A 89 4.08 4.32 -17.78
CA VAL A 89 5.52 4.60 -17.91
C VAL A 89 5.82 4.99 -19.35
N ASP A 90 6.97 5.61 -19.58
CA ASP A 90 7.40 5.92 -20.95
C ASP A 90 7.57 4.61 -21.72
N GLY A 91 6.85 4.47 -22.84
CA GLY A 91 6.88 3.26 -23.66
C GLY A 91 5.98 2.12 -23.18
N GLY A 92 5.13 2.29 -22.16
CA GLY A 92 4.16 1.24 -21.81
C GLY A 92 3.43 1.40 -20.47
N SER A 93 3.11 0.26 -19.86
CA SER A 93 2.52 0.18 -18.53
C SER A 93 3.27 -0.85 -17.69
N MET A 94 3.25 -0.68 -16.39
CA MET A 94 3.82 -1.63 -15.42
C MET A 94 2.75 -2.04 -14.43
N ASP A 95 2.83 -3.28 -13.95
CA ASP A 95 1.91 -3.76 -12.93
C ASP A 95 2.34 -3.24 -11.56
N VAL A 96 1.36 -2.75 -10.80
CA VAL A 96 1.53 -2.36 -9.41
C VAL A 96 0.62 -3.22 -8.57
N LYS A 97 1.18 -3.92 -7.60
CA LYS A 97 0.44 -4.77 -6.67
C LYS A 97 0.92 -4.43 -5.27
N GLY A 98 0.05 -4.50 -4.28
CA GLY A 98 0.50 -4.27 -2.92
C GLY A 98 -0.54 -4.61 -1.88
N THR A 99 -0.13 -4.46 -0.63
CA THR A 99 -0.96 -4.63 0.55
C THR A 99 -0.63 -3.53 1.53
N ILE A 100 -1.64 -2.77 1.99
CA ILE A 100 -1.52 -1.80 3.06
C ILE A 100 -2.60 -2.07 4.11
N ASN A 101 -2.16 -2.52 5.28
CA ASN A 101 -3.00 -2.72 6.46
C ASN A 101 -2.24 -2.32 7.73
N ALA A 102 -2.81 -2.60 8.90
CA ALA A 102 -2.26 -2.17 10.19
C ALA A 102 -0.87 -2.76 10.51
N THR A 103 -0.54 -3.93 9.96
CA THR A 103 0.70 -4.67 10.27
C THR A 103 1.69 -4.70 9.11
N THR A 104 1.22 -4.55 7.88
CA THR A 104 2.03 -4.70 6.66
C THR A 104 1.73 -3.60 5.66
N ALA A 105 2.78 -3.01 5.10
CA ALA A 105 2.69 -2.04 4.01
C ALA A 105 3.74 -2.42 2.96
N THR A 106 3.30 -2.90 1.81
CA THR A 106 4.17 -3.36 0.73
C THR A 106 3.66 -2.92 -0.63
N VAL A 107 4.59 -2.64 -1.53
CA VAL A 107 4.33 -2.38 -2.96
C VAL A 107 5.30 -3.21 -3.78
N LEU A 108 4.77 -3.92 -4.75
CA LEU A 108 5.49 -4.56 -5.83
C LEU A 108 5.25 -3.77 -7.12
N LEU A 109 6.32 -3.20 -7.65
CA LEU A 109 6.38 -2.65 -9.00
C LEU A 109 6.99 -3.72 -9.90
N ASP A 110 6.20 -4.27 -10.81
CA ASP A 110 6.61 -5.37 -11.69
C ASP A 110 6.47 -4.95 -13.16
N GLY A 111 7.61 -4.65 -13.79
CA GLY A 111 7.69 -4.26 -15.19
C GLY A 111 9.00 -4.73 -15.79
N TYR A 112 9.76 -3.82 -16.40
CA TYR A 112 11.10 -4.14 -16.88
C TYR A 112 12.05 -4.58 -15.75
N CYS A 113 11.94 -3.91 -14.60
CA CYS A 113 12.59 -4.26 -13.36
C CYS A 113 11.56 -4.53 -12.26
N LYS A 114 11.97 -5.32 -11.26
CA LYS A 114 11.15 -5.64 -10.10
C LYS A 114 11.59 -4.82 -8.90
N PHE A 115 10.68 -4.07 -8.29
CA PHE A 115 10.93 -3.38 -7.02
C PHE A 115 9.95 -3.90 -5.97
N ASP A 116 10.51 -4.58 -4.97
CA ASP A 116 9.78 -5.24 -3.89
C ASP A 116 9.99 -4.43 -2.61
N ALA A 117 9.09 -3.47 -2.41
CA ALA A 117 9.21 -2.42 -1.42
C ALA A 117 8.43 -2.78 -0.16
N LYS A 118 9.15 -2.99 0.93
CA LYS A 118 8.59 -3.00 2.30
C LYS A 118 8.58 -1.57 2.81
N LEU A 119 7.40 -0.96 2.80
CA LEU A 119 7.24 0.46 3.05
C LEU A 119 7.38 0.78 4.54
N LYS A 120 7.97 1.94 4.84
CA LYS A 120 8.04 2.49 6.19
C LYS A 120 7.05 3.64 6.32
N LYS A 121 6.22 3.62 7.36
CA LYS A 121 5.30 4.73 7.68
C LYS A 121 6.10 5.98 8.06
N ILE A 122 5.64 7.15 7.61
CA ILE A 122 6.21 8.48 7.92
C ILE A 122 5.14 9.42 8.48
#